data_AF-A0A7Z7IQI4-F1
#
_entry.id   AF-A0A7Z7IQI4-F1
#
_cell.length_a   1.000
_cell.length_b   1.000
_cell.length_c   1.000
_cell.angle_alpha   90.00
_cell.angle_beta   90.00
_cell.angle_gamma   90.00
#
_symmetry.space_group_name_H-M   'P 1'
#
loop_
_entity.id
_entity.type
_entity.pdbx_description
1 polymer ?
#
loop_
_entity_poly.entity_id
_entity_poly.type
_entity_poly.pdbx_seq_one_letter_code
_entity_poly.pdbx_strand_id
1 'polypeptide(L)'
;MRMKRASAIEISVAGCWRSRRLAGKGKPVYTSADAEQLRVDTAGVHAMATRWGAAAGELRATPVPAGLGLSCQPSAAAVNAANAEITTFTTALAARLDTHATRVAEADTRYVANETRSANIVAAVARPTIGT
;
A
#
# COMPACT_ATOMS: atom_id res chain seq x y z
N MET A 1 1.99 33.55 16.41
CA MET A 1 2.47 33.00 15.12
C MET A 1 2.78 31.53 15.33
N ARG A 2 1.89 30.63 14.89
CA ARG A 2 1.94 29.18 15.16
C ARG A 2 2.78 28.47 14.09
N MET A 3 3.93 27.92 14.46
CA MET A 3 4.64 26.94 13.63
C MET A 3 4.00 25.55 13.84
N LYS A 4 3.56 24.95 12.73
CA LYS A 4 2.96 23.61 12.70
C LYS A 4 4.06 22.55 12.88
N ARG A 5 3.78 21.58 13.74
CA ARG A 5 4.64 20.43 14.07
C ARG A 5 4.81 19.53 12.85
N ALA A 6 6.07 19.17 12.54
CA ALA A 6 6.39 18.07 11.65
C ALA A 6 5.94 16.75 12.30
N SER A 7 5.12 15.98 11.60
CA SER A 7 4.66 14.66 12.05
C SER A 7 5.62 13.60 11.51
N ALA A 8 6.46 13.07 12.38
CA ALA A 8 7.28 11.91 12.10
C ALA A 8 6.39 10.66 12.15
N ILE A 9 6.26 9.99 11.00
CA ILE A 9 5.63 8.68 10.89
C ILE A 9 6.71 7.65 11.23
N GLU A 10 6.81 7.26 12.50
CA GLU A 10 7.54 6.05 12.88
C GLU A 10 6.59 4.85 12.80
N ILE A 11 6.75 4.05 11.76
CA ILE A 11 6.12 2.73 11.68
C ILE A 11 7.09 1.72 12.33
N SER A 12 6.96 1.53 13.64
CA SER A 12 7.69 0.50 14.39
C SER A 12 6.97 -0.84 14.29
N VAL A 13 7.25 -1.60 13.22
CA VAL A 13 6.69 -2.95 12.99
C VAL A 13 7.33 -4.02 13.89
N ALA A 14 8.54 -3.76 14.43
CA ALA A 14 9.31 -4.76 15.16
C ALA A 14 9.01 -4.84 16.67
N GLY A 15 8.50 -3.77 17.29
CA GLY A 15 8.29 -3.72 18.75
C GLY A 15 7.06 -4.52 19.24
N CYS A 16 6.05 -4.73 18.39
CA CYS A 16 4.75 -5.25 18.85
C CYS A 16 4.70 -6.78 18.98
N TRP A 17 5.57 -7.51 18.28
CA TRP A 17 5.54 -8.98 18.27
C TRP A 17 6.14 -9.63 19.52
N ARG A 18 7.01 -8.93 20.26
CA ARG A 18 7.74 -9.53 21.39
C ARG A 18 6.95 -9.53 22.71
N SER A 19 6.03 -8.60 22.90
CA SER A 19 5.27 -8.46 24.16
C SER A 19 4.12 -9.45 24.32
N ARG A 20 3.62 -10.06 23.23
CA ARG A 20 2.48 -10.98 23.26
C ARG A 20 2.84 -12.44 23.61
N ARG A 21 4.13 -12.77 23.74
CA ARG A 21 4.58 -14.15 24.04
C ARG A 21 4.52 -14.51 25.52
N LEU A 22 4.28 -13.56 26.44
CA LEU A 22 4.39 -13.81 27.89
C LEU A 22 3.12 -13.62 28.72
N ALA A 23 1.95 -13.37 28.12
CA ALA A 23 0.72 -13.16 28.89
C ALA A 23 -0.38 -14.18 28.51
N GLY A 24 -0.71 -15.05 29.47
CA GLY A 24 -2.07 -15.58 29.63
C GLY A 24 -2.33 -16.99 29.10
N LYS A 25 -2.23 -17.98 29.99
CA LYS A 25 -2.89 -19.29 29.87
C LYS A 25 -4.41 -19.13 30.06
N GLY A 26 -5.09 -18.57 29.08
CA GLY A 26 -6.55 -18.51 29.01
C GLY A 26 -6.96 -18.35 27.55
N LYS A 27 -7.85 -19.22 27.05
CA LYS A 27 -8.35 -19.11 25.67
C LYS A 27 -9.07 -17.77 25.53
N PRO A 28 -8.62 -16.84 24.67
CA PRO A 28 -9.34 -15.60 24.47
C PRO A 28 -10.68 -15.94 23.80
N VAL A 29 -11.78 -15.60 24.47
CA VAL A 29 -13.09 -15.50 23.83
C VAL A 29 -13.01 -14.25 22.96
N TYR A 30 -12.75 -14.43 21.66
CA TYR A 30 -12.76 -13.33 20.70
C TYR A 30 -14.20 -12.80 20.58
N THR A 31 -14.41 -11.55 20.96
CA THR A 31 -15.72 -10.90 20.80
C THR A 31 -15.88 -10.41 19.36
N SER A 32 -17.12 -10.20 18.91
CA SER A 32 -17.40 -9.65 17.57
C SER A 32 -16.76 -8.27 17.36
N ALA A 33 -16.59 -7.50 18.43
CA ALA A 33 -15.91 -6.20 18.42
C ALA A 33 -14.40 -6.33 18.16
N ASP A 34 -13.75 -7.37 18.70
CA ASP A 34 -12.33 -7.66 18.44
C ASP A 34 -12.09 -8.08 16.98
N ALA A 35 -13.05 -8.81 16.40
CA ALA A 35 -13.02 -9.19 14.98
C ALA A 35 -13.21 -7.99 14.05
N GLU A 36 -14.03 -7.01 14.44
CA GLU A 36 -14.26 -5.79 13.68
C GLU A 36 -13.04 -4.85 13.71
N GLN A 37 -12.32 -4.80 14.83
CA GLN A 37 -11.09 -4.01 14.97
C GLN A 37 -9.91 -4.52 14.13
N LEU A 38 -9.95 -5.79 13.70
CA LEU A 38 -8.95 -6.40 12.83
C LEU A 38 -9.31 -6.30 11.33
N ARG A 39 -10.48 -5.76 10.98
CA ARG A 39 -10.87 -5.63 9.58
C ARG A 39 -10.09 -4.53 8.89
N VAL A 40 -9.54 -4.88 7.73
CA VAL A 40 -8.88 -3.93 6.85
C VAL A 40 -9.95 -3.11 6.12
N ASP A 41 -9.76 -1.80 6.04
CA ASP A 41 -10.55 -0.93 5.15
C ASP A 41 -10.18 -1.20 3.69
N THR A 42 -10.87 -2.16 3.07
CA THR A 42 -10.61 -2.63 1.71
C THR A 42 -10.88 -1.54 0.66
N ALA A 43 -11.90 -0.72 0.88
CA ALA A 43 -12.20 0.43 0.03
C ALA A 43 -11.06 1.46 0.06
N GLY A 44 -10.53 1.77 1.25
CA GLY A 44 -9.37 2.63 1.42
C GLY A 44 -8.12 2.08 0.74
N VAL A 45 -7.85 0.79 0.89
CA VAL A 45 -6.70 0.10 0.28
C VAL A 45 -6.79 0.10 -1.24
N HIS A 46 -7.95 -0.24 -1.80
CA HIS A 46 -8.18 -0.19 -3.25
C HIS A 46 -8.01 1.23 -3.79
N ALA A 47 -8.59 2.23 -3.11
CA ALA A 47 -8.44 3.63 -3.50
C ALA A 47 -6.99 4.12 -3.45
N MET A 48 -6.15 3.61 -2.55
CA MET A 48 -4.72 3.89 -2.56
C MET A 48 -4.00 3.24 -3.74
N ALA A 49 -4.33 1.99 -4.06
CA ALA A 49 -3.76 1.31 -5.23
C ALA A 49 -4.07 2.07 -6.53
N THR A 50 -5.31 2.53 -6.70
CA THR A 50 -5.70 3.37 -7.85
C THR A 50 -4.89 4.68 -7.89
N ARG A 51 -4.69 5.33 -6.74
CA ARG A 51 -3.91 6.57 -6.65
C ARG A 51 -2.44 6.37 -7.01
N TRP A 52 -1.84 5.24 -6.60
CA TRP A 52 -0.47 4.91 -7.01
C TRP A 52 -0.35 4.65 -8.51
N GLY A 53 -1.33 3.97 -9.12
CA GLY A 53 -1.38 3.80 -10.57
C GLY A 53 -1.51 5.14 -11.32
N ALA A 54 -2.35 6.05 -10.82
CA ALA A 54 -2.47 7.40 -11.38
C ALA A 54 -1.14 8.18 -11.28
N ALA A 55 -0.50 8.17 -10.10
CA ALA A 55 0.79 8.84 -9.89
C ALA A 55 1.91 8.25 -10.79
N ALA A 56 1.91 6.94 -11.04
CA ALA A 56 2.83 6.31 -11.98
C ALA A 56 2.59 6.78 -13.42
N GLY A 57 1.32 6.94 -13.83
CA GLY A 57 0.94 7.52 -15.11
C GLY A 57 1.41 8.96 -15.28
N GLU A 58 1.19 9.81 -14.28
CA GLU A 58 1.65 11.22 -14.26
C GLU A 58 3.18 11.32 -14.35
N LEU A 59 3.89 10.45 -13.63
CA LEU A 59 5.34 10.41 -13.66
C LEU A 59 5.88 10.08 -15.06
N ARG A 60 5.24 9.17 -15.79
CA ARG A 60 5.58 8.85 -17.20
C ARG A 60 5.19 9.95 -18.18
N ALA A 61 4.12 10.69 -17.89
CA ALA A 61 3.63 11.76 -18.73
C ALA A 61 4.42 13.07 -18.58
N THR A 62 5.29 13.17 -17.56
CA THR A 62 6.09 14.37 -17.30
C THR A 62 7.11 14.58 -18.44
N PRO A 63 6.96 15.64 -19.26
CA PRO A 63 7.86 15.88 -20.37
C PRO A 63 9.22 16.34 -19.85
N VAL A 64 10.27 15.77 -20.43
CA VAL A 64 11.65 16.20 -20.18
C VAL A 64 11.89 17.51 -20.92
N PRO A 65 12.40 18.57 -20.25
CA PRO A 65 12.74 19.81 -20.92
C PRO A 65 13.76 19.57 -22.04
N ALA A 66 13.45 19.96 -23.26
CA ALA A 66 14.39 19.92 -24.37
C ALA A 66 15.54 20.91 -24.10
N GLY A 67 16.78 20.47 -24.25
CA GLY A 67 17.95 21.32 -24.07
C GLY A 67 17.96 22.46 -25.09
N LEU A 68 17.78 23.71 -24.63
CA LEU A 68 17.77 24.93 -25.46
C LEU A 68 19.17 25.42 -25.88
N GLY A 69 20.23 24.66 -25.60
CA GLY A 69 21.62 25.04 -25.87
C GLY A 69 22.17 24.46 -27.18
N LEU A 70 23.08 25.18 -27.83
CA LEU A 70 23.84 24.69 -28.97
C LEU A 70 24.55 23.37 -28.58
N SER A 71 24.42 22.33 -29.41
CA SER A 71 24.93 20.96 -29.12
C SER A 71 26.44 20.88 -28.86
N CYS A 72 27.18 21.92 -29.25
CA CYS A 72 28.61 22.06 -29.04
C CYS A 72 28.99 22.64 -27.66
N GLN A 73 28.04 23.04 -26.82
CA GLN A 73 28.32 23.46 -25.45
C GLN A 73 28.42 22.23 -24.52
N PRO A 74 29.53 22.03 -23.79
CA PRO A 74 29.69 20.92 -22.84
C PRO A 74 28.59 20.88 -21.77
N SER A 75 28.10 22.05 -21.34
CA SER A 75 26.99 22.16 -20.40
C SER A 75 25.67 21.63 -20.96
N ALA A 76 25.38 21.89 -22.25
CA ALA A 76 24.19 21.37 -22.90
C ALA A 76 24.24 19.83 -23.03
N ALA A 77 25.41 19.27 -23.34
CA ALA A 77 25.62 17.82 -23.35
C ALA A 77 25.42 17.20 -21.96
N ALA A 78 25.94 17.83 -20.90
CA ALA A 78 25.78 17.35 -19.52
C ALA A 78 24.30 17.39 -19.05
N VAL A 79 23.56 18.46 -19.37
CA VAL A 79 22.12 18.57 -19.04
C VAL A 79 21.31 17.50 -19.78
N ASN A 80 21.61 17.26 -21.06
CA ASN A 80 20.93 16.21 -21.83
C ASN A 80 21.21 14.81 -21.26
N ALA A 81 22.43 14.53 -20.83
CA ALA A 81 22.77 13.27 -20.17
C ALA A 81 22.02 13.09 -18.84
N ALA A 82 22.01 14.13 -17.99
CA ALA A 82 21.26 14.11 -16.73
C ALA A 82 19.75 13.90 -16.95
N ASN A 83 19.18 14.56 -17.97
CA ASN A 83 17.78 14.40 -18.35
C ASN A 83 17.46 12.96 -18.79
N ALA A 84 18.37 12.29 -19.51
CA ALA A 84 18.21 10.89 -19.90
C ALA A 84 18.23 9.94 -18.68
N GLU A 85 19.10 10.20 -17.70
CA GLU A 85 19.14 9.45 -16.43
C GLU A 85 17.85 9.64 -15.62
N ILE A 86 17.36 10.87 -15.49
CA ILE A 86 16.09 11.19 -14.81
C ILE A 86 14.93 10.46 -15.48
N THR A 87 14.88 10.43 -16.82
CA THR A 87 13.85 9.70 -17.58
C THR A 87 13.88 8.20 -17.29
N THR A 88 15.08 7.63 -17.26
CA THR A 88 15.28 6.20 -16.96
C THR A 88 14.81 5.88 -15.54
N PHE A 89 15.22 6.71 -14.57
CA PHE A 89 14.86 6.55 -13.17
C PHE A 89 13.34 6.66 -12.94
N THR A 90 12.71 7.69 -13.49
CA THR A 90 11.27 7.94 -13.35
C THR A 90 10.43 6.83 -14.00
N THR A 91 10.86 6.33 -15.16
CA THR A 91 10.23 5.18 -15.81
C THR A 91 10.28 3.91 -14.95
N ALA A 92 11.45 3.61 -14.38
CA ALA A 92 11.63 2.47 -13.49
C ALA A 92 10.81 2.60 -12.19
N LEU A 93 10.73 3.81 -11.63
CA LEU A 93 9.92 4.09 -10.46
C LEU A 93 8.43 3.89 -10.75
N ALA A 94 7.93 4.42 -11.88
CA ALA A 94 6.55 4.21 -12.30
C ALA A 94 6.21 2.73 -12.47
N ALA A 95 7.09 1.94 -13.09
CA ALA A 95 6.89 0.49 -13.24
C ALA A 95 6.80 -0.25 -11.89
N ARG A 96 7.61 0.17 -10.91
CA ARG A 96 7.53 -0.38 -9.55
C ARG A 96 6.23 -0.01 -8.85
N LEU A 97 5.80 1.25 -8.94
CA LEU A 97 4.53 1.71 -8.37
C LEU A 97 3.34 0.94 -8.96
N ASP A 98 3.29 0.74 -10.27
CA ASP A 98 2.25 -0.08 -10.92
C ASP A 98 2.25 -1.53 -10.43
N THR A 99 3.43 -2.13 -10.30
CA THR A 99 3.57 -3.51 -9.80
C THR A 99 3.04 -3.60 -8.36
N HIS A 100 3.35 -2.63 -7.52
CA HIS A 100 2.85 -2.60 -6.14
C HIS A 100 1.34 -2.35 -6.08
N ALA A 101 0.81 -1.42 -6.87
CA ALA A 101 -0.62 -1.17 -6.97
C ALA A 101 -1.38 -2.43 -7.37
N THR A 102 -0.89 -3.15 -8.38
CA THR A 102 -1.49 -4.43 -8.83
C THR A 102 -1.48 -5.47 -7.72
N ARG A 103 -0.33 -5.68 -7.06
CA ARG A 103 -0.21 -6.64 -5.96
C ARG A 103 -1.14 -6.32 -4.79
N VAL A 104 -1.29 -5.04 -4.46
CA VAL A 104 -2.21 -4.59 -3.40
C VAL A 104 -3.66 -4.83 -3.78
N ALA A 105 -4.06 -4.51 -5.02
CA ALA A 105 -5.42 -4.78 -5.50
C ALA A 105 -5.74 -6.29 -5.51
N GLU A 106 -4.79 -7.13 -5.91
CA GLU A 106 -4.96 -8.58 -5.83
C GLU A 106 -5.06 -9.08 -4.37
N ALA A 107 -4.22 -8.57 -3.47
CA ALA A 107 -4.24 -8.92 -2.07
C ALA A 107 -5.59 -8.54 -1.41
N ASP A 108 -6.10 -7.36 -1.73
CA ASP A 108 -7.41 -6.87 -1.31
C ASP A 108 -8.53 -7.81 -1.77
N THR A 109 -8.52 -8.18 -3.06
CA THR A 109 -9.49 -9.14 -3.63
C THR A 109 -9.45 -10.49 -2.90
N ARG A 110 -8.24 -11.01 -2.64
CA ARG A 110 -8.06 -12.27 -1.90
C ARG A 110 -8.55 -12.17 -0.46
N TYR A 111 -8.32 -11.02 0.20
CA TYR A 111 -8.78 -10.78 1.56
C TYR A 111 -10.31 -10.75 1.64
N VAL A 112 -10.99 -10.03 0.74
CA VAL A 112 -12.47 -9.99 0.67
C VAL A 112 -13.06 -11.38 0.45
N ALA A 113 -12.48 -12.18 -0.45
CA ALA A 113 -12.90 -13.55 -0.69
C ALA A 113 -12.71 -14.43 0.57
N ASN A 114 -11.60 -14.25 1.29
CA ASN A 114 -11.32 -14.95 2.53
C ASN A 114 -12.31 -14.59 3.65
N GLU A 115 -12.63 -13.31 3.82
CA GLU A 115 -13.64 -12.85 4.80
C GLU A 115 -15.01 -13.47 4.49
N THR A 116 -15.43 -13.44 3.22
CA THR A 116 -16.70 -14.02 2.77
C THR A 116 -16.75 -15.53 3.05
N ARG A 117 -15.68 -16.26 2.71
CA ARG A 117 -15.58 -17.70 2.99
C ARG A 117 -15.62 -18.00 4.49
N SER A 118 -14.90 -17.21 5.29
CA SER A 118 -14.83 -17.38 6.73
C SER A 118 -16.19 -17.12 7.39
N ALA A 119 -16.90 -16.09 6.95
CA ALA A 119 -18.26 -15.80 7.41
C ALA A 119 -19.22 -16.97 7.11
N ASN A 120 -19.14 -17.57 5.93
CA ASN A 120 -19.95 -18.74 5.56
C ASN A 120 -19.64 -19.97 6.44
N ILE A 121 -18.36 -20.23 6.74
CA ILE A 121 -17.95 -21.33 7.62
C ILE A 121 -18.47 -21.09 9.04
N VAL A 122 -18.31 -19.88 9.57
CA VAL A 122 -18.80 -19.52 10.91
C VAL A 122 -20.32 -19.64 10.97
N ALA A 123 -21.05 -19.16 9.96
CA ALA A 123 -22.50 -19.30 9.89
C ALA A 123 -22.95 -20.77 9.83
N ALA A 124 -22.21 -21.64 9.13
CA ALA A 124 -22.51 -23.06 9.06
C ALA A 124 -22.31 -23.77 10.42
N VAL A 125 -21.28 -23.41 11.18
CA VAL A 125 -21.02 -23.97 12.51
C VAL A 125 -21.93 -23.38 13.59
N ALA A 126 -22.33 -22.11 13.43
CA ALA A 126 -23.21 -21.41 14.36
C ALA A 126 -24.68 -21.83 14.24
N ARG A 127 -25.07 -22.56 13.18
CA ARG A 127 -26.38 -23.24 13.12
C ARG A 127 -26.37 -24.37 14.17
N PRO A 128 -27.09 -24.23 15.29
CA PRO A 128 -27.24 -25.33 16.22
C PRO A 128 -28.05 -26.42 15.51
N THR A 129 -27.76 -27.68 15.83
CA THR A 129 -28.67 -28.82 15.68
C THR A 129 -29.99 -28.51 16.38
N ILE A 130 -30.87 -27.74 15.72
CA ILE A 130 -32.30 -27.69 16.04
C ILE A 130 -32.90 -28.88 15.30
N GLY A 131 -32.79 -30.04 15.92
CA GLY A 131 -33.40 -31.31 15.50
C GLY A 131 -33.43 -32.21 16.73
N THR A 132 -34.51 -32.09 17.51
CA THR A 132 -35.58 -33.10 17.71
C THR A 132 -35.20 -34.19 18.68
#